data_AF-A0A534BJ99-F1
#
_entry.id   AF-A0A534BJ99-F1
#
_cell.length_a   1.000
_cell.length_b   1.000
_cell.length_c   1.000
_cell.angle_alpha   90.00
_cell.angle_beta   90.00
_cell.angle_gamma   90.00
#
_symmetry.space_group_name_H-M   'P 1'
#
loop_
_entity.id
_entity.type
_entity.pdbx_description
1 polymer ?
#
loop_
_entity_poly.entity_id
_entity_poly.type
_entity_poly.pdbx_seq_one_letter_code
_entity_poly.pdbx_strand_id
1 'polypeptide(L)' 'MSRVCEITGKKPAAGNRVSHANNKKRRRFLPNLHTQRFWVETEKRWVTLRLSANG' A
#
# COMPACT_ATOMS: atom_id res chain seq x y z
N MET A 1 7.93 1.75 10.20
CA MET A 1 6.68 1.00 9.92
C MET A 1 6.76 0.33 8.54
N SER A 2 6.46 -0.97 8.47
CA SER A 2 6.29 -1.70 7.22
C SER A 2 5.13 -1.10 6.42
N ARG A 3 5.31 -0.82 5.11
CA ARG A 3 4.26 -0.27 4.22
C ARG A 3 3.43 -1.40 3.62
N VAL A 4 2.56 -1.98 4.44
CA VAL A 4 1.75 -3.16 4.10
C VAL A 4 0.27 -2.83 4.30
N CYS A 5 -0.58 -3.21 3.34
CA CYS A 5 -2.03 -3.15 3.52
C CYS A 5 -2.47 -4.19 4.55
N GLU A 6 -3.27 -3.79 5.54
CA GLU A 6 -3.70 -4.67 6.64
C GLU A 6 -4.69 -5.75 6.18
N ILE A 7 -5.51 -5.47 5.17
CA ILE A 7 -6.50 -6.43 4.64
C ILE A 7 -5.90 -7.27 3.51
N THR A 8 -5.39 -6.62 2.45
CA THR A 8 -4.95 -7.33 1.24
C THR A 8 -3.49 -7.81 1.31
N GLY A 9 -2.75 -7.42 2.35
CA GLY A 9 -1.34 -7.79 2.49
C GLY A 9 -0.40 -7.21 1.44
N LYS A 10 -0.86 -6.30 0.56
CA LYS A 10 -0.06 -5.69 -0.52
C LYS A 10 1.21 -5.05 0.06
N LYS A 11 2.37 -5.47 -0.44
CA LYS A 11 3.71 -5.03 0.02
C LYS A 11 4.46 -4.29 -1.09
N PRO A 12 5.52 -3.54 -0.76
CA PRO A 12 6.36 -2.91 -1.77
C PRO A 12 7.04 -3.97 -2.65
N ALA A 13 6.94 -3.80 -3.96
CA ALA A 13 7.65 -4.65 -4.91
C ALA A 13 8.98 -4.02 -5.32
N ALA A 14 9.99 -4.85 -5.59
CA ALA A 14 11.27 -4.40 -6.12
C ALA A 14 11.27 -4.44 -7.66
N GLY A 15 11.94 -3.48 -8.29
CA GLY A 15 12.18 -3.53 -9.73
C GLY A 15 13.17 -2.46 -10.18
N ASN A 16 13.12 -2.11 -11.47
CA ASN A 16 14.04 -1.13 -12.07
C ASN A 16 13.30 0.04 -12.71
N ARG A 17 13.91 1.22 -12.69
CA ARG A 17 13.64 2.30 -13.64
C ARG A 17 14.56 2.09 -14.83
N VAL A 18 13.99 1.91 -16.02
CA VAL A 18 14.74 1.74 -17.27
C VAL A 18 14.70 3.08 -18.01
N SER A 19 15.87 3.61 -18.39
CA SER A 19 15.95 4.84 -19.20
C SER A 19 15.76 4.54 -20.68
N HIS A 20 15.66 5.59 -21.50
CA HIS A 20 15.62 5.47 -22.95
C HIS A 20 16.84 4.71 -23.52
N ALA A 21 18.03 4.94 -22.95
CA ALA A 21 19.26 4.21 -23.26
C ALA A 21 19.35 2.82 -22.58
N ASN A 22 18.25 2.28 -22.06
CA ASN A 22 18.18 1.00 -21.36
C ASN A 22 19.03 0.89 -20.08
N ASN A 23 19.39 2.02 -19.46
CA ASN A 23 20.11 2.02 -18.18
C ASN A 23 19.15 1.64 -17.06
N LYS A 24 19.48 0.59 -16.30
CA LYS A 24 18.62 0.02 -15.24
C LYS A 24 19.08 0.51 -13.87
N LYS A 25 18.26 1.31 -13.20
CA LYS A 25 18.47 1.71 -11.78
C LYS A 25 17.43 1.04 -10.88
N ARG A 26 17.86 0.48 -9.75
CA ARG A 26 16.96 -0.17 -8.78
C ARG A 26 15.94 0.83 -8.21
N ARG A 27 14.68 0.43 -8.12
CA ARG A 27 13.59 1.20 -7.49
C ARG A 27 12.65 0.29 -6.72
N ARG A 28 11.81 0.90 -5.88
CA ARG A 28 10.70 0.23 -5.19
C ARG A 28 9.36 0.75 -5.74
N PHE A 29 8.40 -0.14 -5.90
CA PHE A 29 7.01 0.17 -6.22
C PHE A 29 6.23 0.11 -4.92
N LEU A 30 5.64 1.23 -4.51
CA LEU A 30 4.98 1.35 -3.23
C LEU A 30 3.47 1.21 -3.40
N PRO A 31 2.76 0.47 -2.52
CA PRO A 31 1.31 0.48 -2.51
C PRO A 31 0.79 1.86 -2.11
N ASN A 32 -0.32 2.30 -2.73
CA ASN A 32 -1.00 3.56 -2.41
C ASN A 32 -1.82 3.41 -1.11
N LEU A 33 -1.12 3.40 0.03
CA LEU A 33 -1.70 3.20 1.35
C LEU A 33 -2.25 4.50 1.94
N HIS A 34 -3.49 4.42 2.44
CA HIS A 34 -4.18 5.49 3.14
C HIS A 34 -4.66 4.99 4.50
N THR A 35 -4.63 5.87 5.49
CA THR A 35 -5.23 5.59 6.81
C THR A 35 -6.65 6.13 6.79
N GLN A 36 -7.63 5.24 6.89
CA GLN A 36 -9.05 5.60 6.88
C GLN A 36 -9.76 4.99 8.09
N ARG A 37 -10.86 5.63 8.49
CA ARG A 37 -11.71 5.18 9.59
C ARG A 37 -12.97 4.55 9.02
N PHE A 38 -13.27 3.34 9.48
CA PHE A 38 -14.47 2.60 9.11
C PHE A 38 -15.39 2.50 10.32
N TRP A 39 -16.69 2.70 10.07
CA TRP A 39 -17.71 2.45 11.07
C TRP A 39 -18.08 0.97 11.04
N VAL A 40 -18.00 0.29 12.18
CA VAL A 40 -18.38 -1.11 12.32
C VAL A 40 -19.69 -1.17 13.09
N GLU A 41 -20.78 -1.56 12.43
CA GLU A 41 -22.14 -1.55 13.01
C GLU A 41 -22.28 -2.53 14.18
N THR A 42 -21.69 -3.72 14.07
CA THR A 42 -21.76 -4.78 15.09
C THR A 42 -21.18 -4.33 16.43
N GLU A 43 -20.12 -3.54 16.40
CA GLU A 43 -19.38 -3.11 17.58
C GLU A 43 -19.67 -1.64 17.94
N LYS A 44 -20.51 -0.95 17.15
CA LYS A 44 -20.85 0.48 17.28
C LYS A 44 -19.63 1.38 17.51
N ARG A 45 -18.53 1.11 16.79
CA ARG A 45 -17.26 1.83 16.95
C ARG A 45 -16.61 2.18 15.63
N TRP A 46 -15.71 3.15 15.70
CA TRP A 46 -14.82 3.49 14.60
C TRP A 46 -13.53 2.69 14.72
N VAL A 47 -13.15 2.01 13.64
CA VAL A 47 -11.88 1.30 13.52
C VAL A 47 -11.00 2.03 12.49
N THR A 48 -9.77 2.35 12.89
CA THR A 48 -8.79 2.93 11.98
C THR A 48 -8.01 1.82 11.32
N LEU A 49 -8.02 1.74 9.99
CA LEU A 49 -7.28 0.76 9.21
C LEU A 49 -6.39 1.44 8.19
N ARG A 50 -5.26 0.81 7.89
CA ARG A 50 -4.37 1.24 6.80
C ARG A 50 -4.55 0.37 5.57
N LEU A 51 -5.18 0.94 4.55
CA LEU A 51 -5.64 0.24 3.36
C LEU A 51 -5.05 0.79 2.09
N SER A 52 -4.84 -0.08 1.10
CA SER A 52 -4.52 0.34 -0.26
C SER A 52 -5.78 0.78 -0.99
N ALA A 53 -5.70 1.85 -1.78
CA ALA A 53 -6.84 2.38 -2.55
C ALA A 53 -7.46 1.37 -3.53
N ASN A 54 -6.65 0.53 -4.15
CA ASN A 54 -7.13 -0.69 -4.79
C ASN A 54 -7.17 -1.77 -3.71
N GLY A 55 -8.33 -1.98 -3.09
CA GLY A 55 -8.64 -3.13 -2.24
C GLY A 55 -9.08 -4.26 -3.13
#